data_AF-A0A8H4SQW7-F1
#
_entry.id   AF-A0A8H4SQW7-F1
#
_cell.length_a   1.000
_cell.length_b   1.000
_cell.length_c   1.000
_cell.angle_alpha   90.00
_cell.angle_beta   90.00
_cell.angle_gamma   90.00
#
_symmetry.space_group_name_H-M   'P 1'
#
loop_
_entity.id
_entity.type
_entity.pdbx_description
1 polymer ?
#
loop_
_entity_poly.entity_id
_entity_poly.type
_entity_poly.pdbx_seq_one_letter_code
_entity_poly.pdbx_strand_id
1 'polypeptide(L)'
;MLFGPRGTRFTKILNSSRPEELSTLKSVANALLTIILNSAWQPDISGEQLTALVPYLDLNHSQAFHESFNTDMLPGRLTPREALPPLHYISSIDPQGSDKIEALLRCGASLEHHDYSAPLHLAVVNNHISNVETFLQQGEDVNKRDTLLGTCLMRAADKDLPDMIEFLLRHGANLSGKDTYERTALHSATINGSMKALETFIKMEPDIFREIVNVRDKSDRTALDDAHRRGKRDFLQGFKNLLSANGLL
;
A
#
# COMPACT_ATOMS: atom_id res chain seq x y z
N MET A 1 -24.44 -10.72 27.98
CA MET A 1 -23.86 -9.47 27.44
C MET A 1 -22.37 -9.43 27.81
N LEU A 2 -21.48 -9.72 26.87
CA LEU A 2 -20.05 -10.01 27.14
C LEU A 2 -19.12 -9.35 26.12
N PHE A 3 -19.39 -8.10 25.72
CA PHE A 3 -18.51 -7.34 24.83
C PHE A 3 -17.84 -6.19 25.60
N GLY A 4 -16.58 -6.40 25.98
CA GLY A 4 -15.65 -5.38 26.47
C GLY A 4 -14.37 -5.36 25.61
N PRO A 5 -13.46 -4.39 25.78
CA PRO A 5 -12.41 -4.05 24.81
C PRO A 5 -11.52 -5.27 24.48
N ARG A 6 -11.41 -5.59 23.19
CA ARG A 6 -11.00 -6.87 22.60
C ARG A 6 -9.54 -7.33 22.83
N GLY A 7 -8.79 -6.76 23.77
CA GLY A 7 -7.38 -7.12 24.02
C GLY A 7 -7.08 -7.77 25.38
N THR A 8 -7.78 -7.39 26.46
CA THR A 8 -7.31 -7.66 27.84
C THR A 8 -7.82 -8.95 28.47
N ARG A 9 -8.89 -9.54 27.92
CA ARG A 9 -9.45 -10.81 28.43
C ARG A 9 -8.82 -12.04 27.78
N PHE A 10 -8.28 -11.90 26.56
CA PHE A 10 -7.67 -12.99 25.79
C PHE A 10 -6.22 -13.26 26.22
N THR A 11 -5.45 -12.22 26.59
CA THR A 11 -4.16 -12.39 27.28
C THR A 11 -4.30 -13.19 28.58
N LYS A 12 -5.43 -13.03 29.29
CA LYS A 12 -5.76 -13.84 30.48
C LYS A 12 -6.07 -15.30 30.17
N ILE A 13 -6.70 -15.60 29.03
CA ILE A 13 -7.02 -16.98 28.61
C ILE A 13 -5.76 -17.70 28.13
N LEU A 14 -4.93 -17.05 27.30
CA LEU A 14 -3.62 -17.55 26.87
C LEU A 14 -2.69 -17.83 28.07
N ASN A 15 -2.73 -16.99 29.10
CA ASN A 15 -1.97 -17.22 30.34
C ASN A 15 -2.55 -18.32 31.24
N SER A 16 -3.74 -18.86 30.92
CA SER A 16 -4.41 -19.92 31.69
C SER A 16 -4.48 -21.27 30.97
N SER A 17 -4.15 -21.32 29.67
CA SER A 17 -4.12 -22.56 28.87
C SER A 17 -2.82 -23.33 29.05
N ARG A 18 -2.87 -24.66 28.85
CA ARG A 18 -1.66 -25.51 28.96
C ARG A 18 -0.70 -25.25 27.79
N PRO A 19 0.63 -25.26 28.02
CA PRO A 19 1.63 -24.95 26.99
C PRO A 19 1.52 -25.81 25.70
N GLU A 20 1.11 -27.08 25.84
CA GLU A 20 0.98 -28.03 24.71
C GLU A 20 -0.24 -27.76 23.82
N GLU A 21 -1.33 -27.22 24.38
CA GLU A 21 -2.51 -26.81 23.61
C GLU A 21 -2.24 -25.53 22.84
N LEU A 22 -1.49 -24.60 23.46
CA LEU A 22 -1.00 -23.38 22.84
C LEU A 22 -0.05 -23.63 21.66
N SER A 23 0.87 -24.60 21.77
CA SER A 23 1.79 -24.92 20.67
C SER A 23 1.05 -25.51 19.47
N THR A 24 0.10 -26.42 19.71
CA THR A 24 -0.69 -27.05 18.67
C THR A 24 -1.59 -26.04 17.94
N LEU A 25 -2.25 -25.14 18.67
CA LEU A 25 -3.10 -24.09 18.09
C LEU A 25 -2.28 -23.09 17.24
N LYS A 26 -1.08 -22.73 17.70
CA LYS A 26 -0.15 -21.91 16.91
C LYS A 26 0.30 -22.62 15.63
N SER A 27 0.62 -23.92 15.71
CA SER A 27 0.99 -24.70 14.52
C SER A 27 -0.14 -24.78 13.50
N VAL A 28 -1.38 -24.95 13.93
CA VAL A 28 -2.56 -24.96 13.05
C VAL A 28 -2.80 -23.59 12.42
N ALA A 29 -2.70 -22.51 13.21
CA ALA A 29 -2.79 -21.14 12.71
C ALA A 29 -1.70 -20.85 11.65
N ASN A 30 -0.45 -21.24 11.91
CA ASN A 30 0.67 -21.06 10.98
C ASN A 30 0.51 -21.87 9.69
N ALA A 31 -0.01 -23.10 9.78
CA ALA A 31 -0.32 -23.91 8.60
C ALA A 31 -1.38 -23.24 7.72
N LEU A 32 -2.42 -22.66 8.32
CA LEU A 32 -3.47 -21.95 7.57
C LEU A 32 -2.99 -20.64 6.97
N LEU A 33 -2.15 -19.89 7.68
CA LEU A 33 -1.48 -18.72 7.11
C LEU A 33 -0.61 -19.10 5.91
N THR A 34 0.09 -20.25 5.98
CA THR A 34 0.86 -20.79 4.84
C THR A 34 -0.03 -21.13 3.67
N ILE A 35 -1.19 -21.74 3.91
CA ILE A 35 -2.17 -22.04 2.87
C ILE A 35 -2.69 -20.74 2.22
N ILE A 36 -3.05 -19.73 3.02
CA ILE A 36 -3.51 -18.42 2.53
C ILE A 36 -2.44 -17.74 1.66
N LEU A 37 -1.19 -17.78 2.06
CA LEU A 37 -0.11 -17.08 1.35
C LEU A 37 0.38 -17.83 0.10
N ASN A 38 0.26 -19.16 0.06
CA ASN A 38 0.71 -19.98 -1.07
C ASN A 38 -0.22 -19.87 -2.30
N SER A 39 0.28 -20.22 -3.49
CA SER A 39 -0.47 -20.23 -4.75
C SER A 39 -1.57 -21.31 -4.80
N ALA A 40 -1.62 -22.21 -3.82
CA ALA A 40 -2.61 -23.27 -3.71
C ALA A 40 -3.84 -22.89 -2.85
N TRP A 41 -3.95 -21.63 -2.39
CA TRP A 41 -5.11 -21.18 -1.64
C TRP A 41 -6.40 -21.38 -2.47
N GLN A 42 -7.39 -22.05 -1.88
CA GLN A 42 -8.73 -22.15 -2.41
C GLN A 42 -9.74 -21.57 -1.39
N PRO A 43 -10.75 -20.82 -1.84
CA PRO A 43 -11.67 -20.07 -0.97
C PRO A 43 -12.63 -20.93 -0.13
N ASP A 44 -12.57 -22.25 -0.23
CA ASP A 44 -13.48 -23.22 0.37
C ASP A 44 -13.40 -23.31 1.91
N ILE A 45 -12.46 -22.61 2.54
CA ILE A 45 -12.42 -22.45 4.00
C ILE A 45 -13.51 -21.44 4.41
N SER A 46 -14.49 -21.91 5.18
CA SER A 46 -15.59 -21.06 5.62
C SER A 46 -15.11 -19.89 6.49
N GLY A 47 -15.81 -18.74 6.41
CA GLY A 47 -15.50 -17.56 7.22
C GLY A 47 -15.52 -17.82 8.73
N GLU A 48 -16.33 -18.76 9.20
CA GLU A 48 -16.37 -19.17 10.61
C GLU A 48 -15.09 -19.90 11.04
N GLN A 49 -14.54 -20.78 10.20
CA GLN A 49 -13.28 -21.47 10.46
C GLN A 49 -12.10 -20.50 10.53
N LEU A 50 -12.06 -19.51 9.63
CA LEU A 50 -11.04 -18.45 9.67
C LEU A 50 -11.17 -17.58 10.92
N THR A 51 -12.39 -17.16 11.25
CA THR A 51 -12.67 -16.31 12.42
C THR A 51 -12.27 -16.99 13.74
N ALA A 52 -12.49 -18.30 13.86
CA ALA A 52 -12.14 -19.07 15.05
C ALA A 52 -10.62 -19.11 15.33
N LEU A 53 -9.81 -18.87 14.31
CA LEU A 53 -8.36 -18.99 14.38
C LEU A 53 -7.63 -17.65 14.50
N VAL A 54 -8.34 -16.55 14.28
CA VAL A 54 -7.86 -15.16 14.47
C VAL A 54 -7.08 -14.94 15.76
N PRO A 55 -7.52 -15.42 16.94
CA PRO A 55 -6.78 -15.17 18.18
C PRO A 55 -5.40 -15.85 18.26
N TYR A 56 -5.10 -16.76 17.32
CA TYR A 56 -3.87 -17.54 17.28
C TYR A 56 -2.92 -17.12 16.15
N LEU A 57 -3.36 -16.21 15.26
CA LEU A 57 -2.58 -15.71 14.14
C LEU A 57 -1.90 -14.38 14.51
N ASP A 58 -0.57 -14.36 14.58
CA ASP A 58 0.16 -13.09 14.68
C ASP A 58 0.38 -12.47 13.30
N LEU A 59 -0.67 -11.84 12.77
CA LEU A 59 -0.68 -11.24 11.43
C LEU A 59 -0.02 -9.85 11.37
N ASN A 60 0.32 -9.28 12.53
CA ASN A 60 0.68 -7.87 12.64
C ASN A 60 2.14 -7.67 13.01
N HIS A 61 2.80 -8.63 13.68
CA HIS A 61 4.22 -8.51 14.01
C HIS A 61 5.10 -9.29 13.04
N SER A 62 5.98 -8.58 12.34
CA SER A 62 6.91 -9.16 11.36
C SER A 62 7.85 -10.21 11.94
N GLN A 63 8.37 -9.97 13.15
CA GLN A 63 9.29 -10.90 13.83
C GLN A 63 8.58 -12.19 14.26
N ALA A 64 7.40 -12.09 14.87
CA ALA A 64 6.63 -13.26 15.31
C ALA A 64 6.07 -14.05 14.12
N PHE A 65 5.72 -13.36 13.02
CA PHE A 65 5.41 -13.97 11.73
C PHE A 65 6.60 -14.81 11.23
N HIS A 66 7.83 -14.30 11.25
CA HIS A 66 8.99 -15.08 10.86
C HIS A 66 9.31 -16.28 11.75
N GLU A 67 9.25 -16.11 13.08
CA GLU A 67 9.47 -17.23 14.01
C GLU A 67 8.43 -18.34 13.82
N SER A 68 7.24 -17.96 13.35
CA SER A 68 6.12 -18.83 13.05
C SER A 68 6.13 -19.45 11.64
N PHE A 69 6.80 -18.79 10.69
CA PHE A 69 6.76 -19.11 9.27
C PHE A 69 8.13 -19.58 8.79
N ASN A 70 8.24 -20.87 8.48
CA ASN A 70 9.49 -21.46 8.03
C ASN A 70 9.96 -20.78 6.73
N THR A 71 11.09 -20.07 6.81
CA THR A 71 11.64 -19.17 5.77
C THR A 71 11.99 -19.88 4.45
N ASP A 72 11.96 -21.21 4.44
CA ASP A 72 12.32 -22.04 3.29
C ASP A 72 11.21 -22.13 2.22
N MET A 73 10.00 -21.66 2.52
CA MET A 73 8.82 -21.74 1.62
C MET A 73 8.61 -20.49 0.73
N LEU A 74 9.44 -19.45 0.85
CA LEU A 74 9.35 -18.26 0.01
C LEU A 74 10.38 -18.34 -1.13
N PRO A 75 9.99 -18.14 -2.41
CA PRO A 75 10.94 -18.14 -3.51
C PRO A 75 11.83 -16.89 -3.40
N GLY A 76 13.07 -17.10 -2.95
CA GLY A 76 14.04 -16.03 -2.73
C GLY A 76 14.24 -15.78 -1.24
N ARG A 77 15.50 -15.85 -0.81
CA ARG A 77 15.95 -15.65 0.57
C ARG A 77 15.65 -14.20 0.99
N LEU A 78 14.47 -13.95 1.56
CA LEU A 78 14.16 -12.66 2.15
C LEU A 78 15.15 -12.39 3.29
N THR A 79 15.80 -11.23 3.29
CA THR A 79 16.64 -10.87 4.42
C THR A 79 15.75 -10.52 5.61
N PRO A 80 16.13 -10.83 6.87
CA PRO A 80 15.29 -10.54 8.05
C PRO A 80 14.89 -9.06 8.24
N ARG A 81 15.52 -8.15 7.49
CA ARG A 81 15.21 -6.71 7.48
C ARG A 81 14.03 -6.36 6.56
N GLU A 82 13.58 -7.31 5.74
CA GLU A 82 12.47 -7.22 4.76
C GLU A 82 11.29 -8.11 5.17
N ALA A 83 11.19 -8.37 6.47
CA ALA A 83 10.12 -9.10 7.12
C ALA A 83 8.79 -8.36 7.04
N LEU A 84 8.08 -8.43 5.92
CA LEU A 84 6.80 -7.75 5.79
C LEU A 84 5.71 -8.56 6.51
N PRO A 85 4.80 -7.90 7.27
CA PRO A 85 3.58 -8.56 7.73
C PRO A 85 2.81 -9.17 6.54
N PRO A 86 2.08 -10.28 6.70
CA PRO A 86 1.38 -10.99 5.62
C PRO A 86 0.65 -10.10 4.62
N LEU A 87 -0.08 -9.10 5.13
CA LEU A 87 -0.83 -8.16 4.30
C LEU A 87 0.08 -7.28 3.43
N HIS A 88 1.22 -6.83 3.98
CA HIS A 88 2.22 -6.05 3.26
C HIS A 88 2.96 -6.91 2.23
N TYR A 89 3.26 -8.16 2.58
CA TYR A 89 3.90 -9.12 1.67
C TYR A 89 3.05 -9.37 0.43
N ILE A 90 1.78 -9.78 0.61
CA ILE A 90 0.85 -10.03 -0.50
C ILE A 90 0.64 -8.77 -1.35
N SER A 91 0.47 -7.61 -0.70
CA SER A 91 0.33 -6.33 -1.41
C SER A 91 1.53 -6.02 -2.30
N SER A 92 2.73 -6.44 -1.89
CA SER A 92 3.97 -6.18 -2.62
C SER A 92 4.26 -7.17 -3.74
N ILE A 93 3.81 -8.42 -3.65
CA ILE A 93 4.30 -9.49 -4.53
C ILE A 93 3.21 -10.17 -5.37
N ASP A 94 1.95 -10.15 -4.92
CA ASP A 94 0.87 -10.91 -5.56
C ASP A 94 -0.13 -9.95 -6.24
N PRO A 95 -0.07 -9.78 -7.58
CA PRO A 95 -0.98 -8.91 -8.31
C PRO A 95 -2.44 -9.39 -8.32
N GLN A 96 -2.70 -10.65 -7.96
CA GLN A 96 -4.03 -11.26 -7.87
C GLN A 96 -4.36 -11.63 -6.41
N GLY A 97 -3.73 -10.94 -5.46
CA GLY A 97 -3.85 -11.19 -4.03
C GLY A 97 -5.15 -10.73 -3.39
N SER A 98 -6.14 -10.22 -4.15
CA SER A 98 -7.39 -9.66 -3.65
C SER A 98 -8.12 -10.57 -2.67
N ASP A 99 -8.31 -11.84 -3.04
CA ASP A 99 -9.02 -12.79 -2.18
C ASP A 99 -8.22 -13.11 -0.90
N LYS A 100 -6.89 -13.17 -1.01
CA LYS A 100 -5.99 -13.38 0.13
C LYS A 100 -5.98 -12.16 1.06
N ILE A 101 -6.02 -10.95 0.50
CA ILE A 101 -6.15 -9.69 1.23
C ILE A 101 -7.45 -9.71 2.03
N GLU A 102 -8.56 -10.05 1.40
CA GLU A 102 -9.85 -10.13 2.08
C GLU A 102 -9.82 -11.18 3.20
N ALA A 103 -9.26 -12.37 2.94
CA ALA A 103 -9.11 -13.41 3.95
C ALA A 103 -8.24 -12.94 5.13
N LEU A 104 -7.11 -12.29 4.88
CA LEU A 104 -6.22 -11.76 5.92
C LEU A 104 -6.91 -10.67 6.74
N LEU A 105 -7.66 -9.77 6.11
CA LEU A 105 -8.42 -8.71 6.80
C LEU A 105 -9.54 -9.29 7.67
N ARG A 106 -10.28 -10.29 7.16
CA ARG A 106 -11.24 -11.07 7.96
C ARG A 106 -10.56 -11.76 9.15
N CYS A 107 -9.30 -12.15 8.97
CA CYS A 107 -8.50 -12.74 10.04
C CYS A 107 -7.90 -11.72 11.03
N GLY A 108 -8.21 -10.42 10.90
CA GLY A 108 -7.73 -9.38 11.80
C GLY A 108 -6.33 -8.83 11.47
N ALA A 109 -5.84 -9.05 10.24
CA ALA A 109 -4.66 -8.32 9.77
C ALA A 109 -4.94 -6.81 9.80
N SER A 110 -3.98 -6.06 10.32
CA SER A 110 -4.04 -4.61 10.44
C SER A 110 -3.66 -3.94 9.12
N LEU A 111 -4.47 -2.96 8.73
CA LEU A 111 -4.17 -2.02 7.64
C LEU A 111 -3.17 -0.92 8.06
N GLU A 112 -2.89 -0.83 9.36
CA GLU A 112 -1.96 0.12 9.95
C GLU A 112 -0.73 -0.60 10.51
N HIS A 113 0.46 -0.10 10.19
CA HIS A 113 1.70 -0.55 10.83
C HIS A 113 2.66 0.63 10.99
N HIS A 114 3.25 0.78 12.18
CA HIS A 114 4.15 1.88 12.51
C HIS A 114 5.46 1.87 11.70
N ASP A 115 5.98 0.68 11.41
CA ASP A 115 7.32 0.52 10.80
C ASP A 115 7.31 0.37 9.27
N TYR A 116 6.15 0.24 8.64
CA TYR A 116 6.04 -0.03 7.20
C TYR A 116 5.10 0.96 6.52
N SER A 117 5.34 1.21 5.23
CA SER A 117 4.36 1.90 4.39
C SER A 117 3.06 1.09 4.37
N ALA A 118 1.91 1.76 4.42
CA ALA A 118 0.62 1.07 4.44
C ALA A 118 0.50 0.08 3.27
N PRO A 119 -0.15 -1.08 3.45
CA PRO A 119 -0.30 -2.11 2.40
C PRO A 119 -0.86 -1.55 1.08
N LEU A 120 -1.77 -0.57 1.18
CA LEU A 120 -2.32 0.15 0.04
C LEU A 120 -1.23 0.81 -0.83
N HIS A 121 -0.28 1.52 -0.23
CA HIS A 121 0.82 2.16 -0.96
C HIS A 121 1.74 1.12 -1.63
N LEU A 122 1.96 -0.04 -1.00
CA LEU A 122 2.74 -1.12 -1.62
C LEU A 122 2.04 -1.69 -2.84
N ALA A 123 0.72 -1.91 -2.77
CA ALA A 123 -0.07 -2.35 -3.92
C ALA A 123 -0.02 -1.33 -5.07
N VAL A 124 -0.07 -0.03 -4.75
CA VAL A 124 0.06 1.05 -5.75
C VAL A 124 1.44 1.07 -6.40
N VAL A 125 2.51 1.03 -5.60
CA VAL A 125 3.90 1.07 -6.11
C VAL A 125 4.22 -0.13 -7.01
N ASN A 126 3.58 -1.27 -6.77
CA ASN A 126 3.72 -2.49 -7.58
C ASN A 126 2.64 -2.63 -8.68
N ASN A 127 1.80 -1.60 -8.87
CA ASN A 127 0.75 -1.56 -9.90
C ASN A 127 -0.31 -2.68 -9.79
N HIS A 128 -0.63 -3.12 -8.57
CA HIS A 128 -1.61 -4.16 -8.30
C HIS A 128 -3.03 -3.58 -8.17
N ILE A 129 -3.63 -3.12 -9.28
CA ILE A 129 -4.93 -2.40 -9.27
C ILE A 129 -6.05 -3.19 -8.56
N SER A 130 -6.15 -4.50 -8.76
CA SER A 130 -7.19 -5.32 -8.11
C SER A 130 -7.05 -5.35 -6.57
N ASN A 131 -5.80 -5.38 -6.07
CA ASN A 131 -5.54 -5.29 -4.65
C ASN A 131 -5.91 -3.89 -4.11
N VAL A 132 -5.58 -2.83 -4.86
CA VAL A 132 -5.95 -1.44 -4.50
C VAL A 132 -7.48 -1.32 -4.42
N GLU A 133 -8.20 -1.83 -5.41
CA GLU A 133 -9.67 -1.86 -5.40
C GLU A 133 -10.21 -2.57 -4.17
N THR A 134 -9.67 -3.74 -3.83
CA THR A 134 -10.07 -4.50 -2.64
C THR A 134 -9.85 -3.69 -1.37
N PHE A 135 -8.70 -3.03 -1.21
CA PHE A 135 -8.44 -2.19 -0.05
C PHE A 135 -9.44 -1.04 0.08
N LEU A 136 -9.76 -0.36 -1.01
CA LEU A 136 -10.75 0.73 -1.01
C LEU A 136 -12.16 0.21 -0.68
N GLN A 137 -12.54 -0.97 -1.16
CA GLN A 137 -13.80 -1.62 -0.80
C GLN A 137 -13.87 -2.01 0.68
N GLN A 138 -12.73 -2.32 1.30
CA GLN A 138 -12.61 -2.58 2.74
C GLN A 138 -12.52 -1.29 3.58
N GLY A 139 -12.71 -0.12 2.95
CA GLY A 139 -12.84 1.17 3.64
C GLY A 139 -11.52 1.91 3.88
N GLU A 140 -10.41 1.48 3.25
CA GLU A 140 -9.19 2.29 3.26
C GLU A 140 -9.43 3.64 2.57
N ASP A 141 -8.85 4.69 3.14
CA ASP A 141 -8.87 6.01 2.52
C ASP A 141 -7.89 6.07 1.34
N VAL A 142 -8.41 6.38 0.15
CA VAL A 142 -7.60 6.58 -1.07
C VAL A 142 -6.55 7.69 -0.89
N ASN A 143 -6.82 8.65 0.01
CA ASN A 143 -5.95 9.76 0.35
C ASN A 143 -5.03 9.48 1.54
N LYS A 144 -5.01 8.23 2.03
CA LYS A 144 -4.12 7.80 3.11
C LYS A 144 -2.69 8.17 2.77
N ARG A 145 -1.99 8.67 3.79
CA ARG A 145 -0.64 9.20 3.69
C ARG A 145 0.34 8.20 4.29
N ASP A 146 1.44 7.93 3.58
CA ASP A 146 2.51 7.09 4.11
C ASP A 146 3.38 7.85 5.13
N THR A 147 4.48 7.22 5.56
CA THR A 147 5.39 7.77 6.58
C THR A 147 6.09 9.07 6.17
N LEU A 148 6.18 9.36 4.86
CA LEU A 148 6.67 10.64 4.34
C LEU A 148 5.53 11.61 4.00
N LEU A 149 4.34 11.29 4.49
CA LEU A 149 3.09 11.96 4.20
C LEU A 149 2.69 11.97 2.71
N GLY A 150 3.28 11.08 1.90
CA GLY A 150 2.96 10.93 0.49
C GLY A 150 1.64 10.17 0.27
N THR A 151 0.85 10.61 -0.70
CA THR A 151 -0.39 9.91 -1.09
C THR A 151 -0.10 8.78 -2.08
N CYS A 152 -1.04 7.86 -2.24
CA CYS A 152 -1.00 6.83 -3.29
C CYS A 152 -0.79 7.44 -4.68
N LEU A 153 -1.47 8.55 -4.96
CA LEU A 153 -1.35 9.26 -6.24
C LEU A 153 0.09 9.75 -6.50
N MET A 154 0.78 10.26 -5.47
CA MET A 154 2.18 10.66 -5.59
C MET A 154 3.11 9.48 -5.90
N ARG A 155 2.82 8.30 -5.34
CA ARG A 155 3.60 7.07 -5.61
C ARG A 155 3.34 6.52 -7.01
N ALA A 156 2.10 6.54 -7.47
CA ALA A 156 1.76 6.18 -8.85
C ALA A 156 2.40 7.15 -9.87
N ALA A 157 2.45 8.45 -9.54
CA ALA A 157 3.14 9.48 -10.31
C ALA A 157 4.65 9.21 -10.41
N ASP A 158 5.29 8.93 -9.28
CA ASP A 158 6.71 8.60 -9.22
C ASP A 158 7.04 7.36 -10.07
N LYS A 159 6.13 6.38 -10.18
CA LYS A 159 6.30 5.17 -10.99
C LYS A 159 5.84 5.26 -12.45
N ASP A 160 5.29 6.40 -12.88
CA ASP A 160 4.72 6.61 -14.22
C ASP A 160 3.62 5.58 -14.58
N LEU A 161 2.66 5.37 -13.67
CA LEU A 161 1.57 4.40 -13.80
C LEU A 161 0.24 5.09 -14.18
N PRO A 162 -0.02 5.39 -15.47
CA PRO A 162 -1.21 6.16 -15.89
C PRO A 162 -2.53 5.46 -15.56
N ASP A 163 -2.62 4.14 -15.71
CA ASP A 163 -3.85 3.40 -15.43
C ASP A 163 -4.19 3.40 -13.94
N MET A 164 -3.17 3.27 -13.07
CA MET A 164 -3.32 3.39 -11.62
C MET A 164 -3.69 4.82 -11.22
N ILE A 165 -3.10 5.84 -11.84
CA ILE A 165 -3.47 7.24 -11.62
C ILE A 165 -4.94 7.47 -11.96
N GLU A 166 -5.37 7.02 -13.15
CA GLU A 166 -6.76 7.15 -13.58
C GLU A 166 -7.71 6.42 -12.63
N PHE A 167 -7.34 5.21 -12.20
CA PHE A 167 -8.08 4.46 -11.19
C PHE A 167 -8.22 5.22 -9.86
N LEU A 168 -7.11 5.73 -9.31
CA LEU A 168 -7.10 6.45 -8.04
C LEU A 168 -7.91 7.75 -8.11
N LEU A 169 -7.78 8.53 -9.17
CA LEU A 169 -8.54 9.78 -9.37
C LEU A 169 -10.05 9.50 -9.47
N ARG A 170 -10.46 8.45 -10.19
CA ARG A 170 -11.88 8.03 -10.26
C ARG A 170 -12.44 7.62 -8.89
N HIS A 171 -11.58 7.19 -7.97
CA HIS A 171 -11.94 6.87 -6.59
C HIS A 171 -11.76 8.04 -5.61
N GLY A 172 -11.53 9.27 -6.10
CA GLY A 172 -11.48 10.48 -5.28
C GLY A 172 -10.11 10.78 -4.66
N ALA A 173 -9.03 10.27 -5.25
CA ALA A 173 -7.68 10.68 -4.86
C ALA A 173 -7.45 12.18 -5.12
N ASN A 174 -6.88 12.88 -4.16
CA ASN A 174 -6.63 14.30 -4.22
C ASN A 174 -5.29 14.62 -4.89
N LEU A 175 -5.33 15.23 -6.07
CA LEU A 175 -4.16 15.67 -6.82
C LEU A 175 -3.39 16.82 -6.16
N SER A 176 -4.05 17.62 -5.31
CA SER A 176 -3.45 18.73 -4.57
C SER A 176 -2.73 18.30 -3.28
N GLY A 177 -2.72 17.01 -2.96
CA GLY A 177 -2.05 16.47 -1.79
C GLY A 177 -0.56 16.83 -1.76
N LYS A 178 -0.05 17.18 -0.58
CA LYS A 178 1.36 17.53 -0.36
C LYS A 178 2.04 16.50 0.53
N ASP A 179 3.32 16.20 0.33
CA ASP A 179 4.11 15.38 1.26
C ASP A 179 4.81 16.20 2.35
N THR A 180 5.68 15.55 3.13
CA THR A 180 6.53 16.19 4.15
C THR A 180 7.46 17.28 3.61
N TYR A 181 7.70 17.33 2.29
CA TYR A 181 8.51 18.34 1.61
C TYR A 181 7.65 19.37 0.86
N GLU A 182 6.34 19.41 1.14
CA GLU A 182 5.36 20.23 0.44
C GLU A 182 5.25 19.95 -1.07
N ARG A 183 5.76 18.80 -1.51
CA ARG A 183 5.71 18.39 -2.91
C ARG A 183 4.33 17.82 -3.25
N THR A 184 3.81 18.18 -4.41
CA THR A 184 2.59 17.61 -5.00
C THR A 184 2.89 16.41 -5.89
N ALA A 185 1.86 15.74 -6.40
CA ALA A 185 2.04 14.66 -7.38
C ALA A 185 2.79 15.11 -8.66
N LEU A 186 2.67 16.39 -9.06
CA LEU A 186 3.42 16.94 -10.19
C LEU A 186 4.93 17.00 -9.93
N HIS A 187 5.32 17.34 -8.69
CA HIS A 187 6.72 17.31 -8.28
C HIS A 187 7.24 15.88 -8.35
N SER A 188 6.53 14.90 -7.80
CA SER A 188 6.91 13.48 -7.86
C SER A 188 7.08 12.98 -9.30
N ALA A 189 6.11 13.24 -10.18
CA ALA A 189 6.20 12.89 -11.60
C ALA A 189 7.43 13.53 -12.26
N THR A 190 7.67 14.81 -12.00
CA THR A 190 8.79 15.55 -12.58
C THR A 190 10.15 15.08 -12.04
N ILE A 191 10.19 14.73 -10.75
CA ILE A 191 11.37 14.19 -10.10
C ILE A 191 11.82 12.92 -10.82
N ASN A 192 10.91 12.01 -11.15
CA ASN A 192 11.29 10.79 -11.84
C ASN A 192 11.29 10.88 -13.38
N GLY A 193 10.70 11.93 -13.95
CA GLY A 193 10.57 12.12 -15.39
C GLY A 193 9.37 11.36 -15.99
N SER A 194 8.31 11.19 -15.19
CA SER A 194 7.08 10.46 -15.50
C SER A 194 6.15 11.30 -16.38
N MET A 195 6.39 11.31 -17.69
CA MET A 195 5.62 12.14 -18.62
C MET A 195 4.17 11.68 -18.74
N LYS A 196 3.92 10.36 -18.75
CA LYS A 196 2.56 9.83 -18.89
C LYS A 196 1.71 10.19 -17.69
N ALA A 197 2.30 10.19 -16.49
CA ALA A 197 1.62 10.68 -15.30
C ALA A 197 1.14 12.14 -15.46
N LEU A 198 1.99 13.04 -15.96
CA LEU A 198 1.64 14.45 -16.20
C LEU A 198 0.53 14.59 -17.24
N GLU A 199 0.62 13.84 -18.35
CA GLU A 199 -0.41 13.79 -19.39
C GLU A 199 -1.75 13.26 -18.84
N THR A 200 -1.73 12.23 -17.99
CA THR A 200 -2.94 11.71 -17.35
C THR A 200 -3.53 12.72 -16.38
N PHE A 201 -2.74 13.42 -15.58
CA PHE A 201 -3.25 14.43 -14.64
C PHE A 201 -3.98 15.56 -15.36
N ILE A 202 -3.38 16.13 -16.41
CA ILE A 202 -4.02 17.23 -17.15
C ILE A 202 -5.26 16.75 -17.93
N LYS A 203 -5.26 15.50 -18.41
CA LYS A 203 -6.42 14.88 -19.06
C LYS A 203 -7.59 14.68 -18.09
N MET A 204 -7.30 14.22 -16.86
CA MET A 204 -8.33 13.83 -15.88
C MET A 204 -8.84 15.03 -15.07
N GLU A 205 -7.93 15.91 -14.62
CA GLU A 205 -8.25 17.05 -13.76
C GLU A 205 -7.52 18.33 -14.23
N PRO A 206 -7.88 18.88 -15.41
CA PRO A 206 -7.19 20.04 -15.99
C PRO A 206 -7.22 21.29 -15.08
N ASP A 207 -8.33 21.52 -14.37
CA ASP A 207 -8.48 22.68 -13.49
C ASP A 207 -7.57 22.58 -12.27
N ILE A 208 -7.56 21.42 -11.58
CA ILE A 208 -6.67 21.18 -10.44
C ILE A 208 -5.20 21.21 -10.89
N PHE A 209 -4.89 20.62 -12.05
CA PHE A 209 -3.54 20.71 -12.62
C PHE A 209 -3.08 22.17 -12.76
N ARG A 210 -3.94 23.04 -13.30
CA ARG A 210 -3.66 24.48 -13.47
C ARG A 210 -3.44 25.18 -12.15
N GLU A 211 -4.17 24.81 -11.10
CA GLU A 211 -3.97 25.37 -9.75
C GLU A 211 -2.62 24.96 -9.15
N ILE A 212 -2.20 23.71 -9.35
CA ILE A 212 -1.03 23.17 -8.64
C ILE A 212 0.29 23.23 -9.44
N VAL A 213 0.26 23.55 -10.73
CA VAL A 213 1.46 23.57 -11.60
C VAL A 213 2.57 24.49 -11.09
N ASN A 214 2.19 25.59 -10.43
CA ASN A 214 3.10 26.59 -9.88
C ASN A 214 3.24 26.51 -8.35
N VAL A 215 2.69 25.47 -7.71
CA VAL A 215 2.92 25.22 -6.28
C VAL A 215 4.41 25.01 -6.06
N ARG A 216 4.92 25.60 -4.97
CA ARG A 216 6.32 25.46 -4.56
C ARG A 216 6.46 24.45 -3.44
N ASP A 217 7.52 23.66 -3.50
CA ASP A 217 7.95 22.76 -2.44
C ASP A 217 8.67 23.53 -1.31
N LYS A 218 9.11 22.81 -0.26
CA LYS A 218 9.86 23.39 0.87
C LYS A 218 11.17 24.08 0.49
N SER A 219 11.69 23.83 -0.70
CA SER A 219 12.90 24.46 -1.24
C SER A 219 12.59 25.63 -2.18
N ASP A 220 11.34 26.11 -2.17
CA ASP A 220 10.82 27.19 -3.02
C ASP A 220 10.85 26.85 -4.53
N ARG A 221 10.78 25.56 -4.88
CA ARG A 221 10.83 25.09 -6.28
C ARG A 221 9.47 24.65 -6.77
N THR A 222 9.12 25.02 -8.00
CA THR A 222 8.02 24.41 -8.74
C THR A 222 8.42 23.06 -9.33
N ALA A 223 7.43 22.29 -9.80
CA ALA A 223 7.70 21.08 -10.57
C ALA A 223 8.60 21.38 -11.79
N LEU A 224 8.36 22.50 -12.49
CA LEU A 224 9.19 22.89 -13.63
C LEU A 224 10.64 23.24 -13.21
N ASP A 225 10.87 23.85 -12.05
CA ASP A 225 12.22 24.11 -11.52
C ASP A 225 12.97 22.79 -11.25
N ASP A 226 12.29 21.78 -10.71
CA ASP A 226 12.85 20.45 -10.51
C ASP A 226 13.24 19.77 -11.84
N ALA A 227 12.45 19.96 -12.91
CA ALA A 227 12.78 19.48 -14.26
C ALA A 227 14.08 20.09 -14.78
N HIS A 228 14.25 21.41 -14.62
CA HIS A 228 15.46 22.13 -15.04
C HIS A 228 16.70 21.60 -14.32
N ARG A 229 16.62 21.44 -12.99
CA ARG A 229 17.74 21.02 -12.16
C ARG A 229 18.25 19.62 -12.48
N ARG A 230 17.37 18.70 -12.89
CA ARG A 230 17.75 17.31 -13.17
C ARG A 230 18.42 17.10 -14.53
N GLY A 231 18.42 18.11 -15.41
CA GLY A 231 19.14 18.04 -16.69
C GLY A 231 18.60 17.03 -17.71
N LYS A 232 17.40 16.47 -17.49
CA LYS A 232 16.72 15.58 -18.46
C LYS A 232 16.13 16.42 -19.59
N ARG A 233 16.93 16.77 -20.59
CA ARG A 233 16.56 17.72 -21.68
C ARG A 233 15.27 17.32 -22.40
N ASP A 234 15.13 16.05 -22.76
CA ASP A 234 13.95 15.57 -23.50
C ASP A 234 12.67 15.67 -22.65
N PHE A 235 12.76 15.26 -21.39
CA PHE A 235 11.66 15.41 -20.43
C PHE A 235 11.31 16.88 -20.22
N LEU A 236 12.30 17.74 -19.98
CA LEU A 236 12.09 19.17 -19.78
C LEU A 236 11.41 19.81 -21.00
N GLN A 237 11.87 19.47 -22.20
CA GLN A 237 11.26 19.97 -23.43
C GLN A 237 9.84 19.45 -23.60
N GLY A 238 9.60 18.16 -23.36
CA GLY A 238 8.26 17.58 -23.38
C GLY A 238 7.33 18.22 -22.37
N PHE A 239 7.81 18.48 -21.15
CA PHE A 239 7.01 19.12 -20.10
C PHE A 239 6.69 20.57 -20.47
N LYS A 240 7.66 21.33 -21.00
CA LYS A 240 7.40 22.68 -21.53
C LYS A 240 6.36 22.65 -22.65
N ASN A 241 6.48 21.71 -23.60
CA ASN A 241 5.52 21.57 -24.68
C ASN A 241 4.11 21.25 -24.14
N LEU A 242 4.01 20.36 -23.15
CA LEU A 242 2.75 20.03 -22.48
C LEU A 242 2.12 21.27 -21.84
N LEU A 243 2.90 22.07 -21.11
CA LEU A 243 2.41 23.28 -20.48
C LEU A 243 1.99 24.35 -21.50
N SER A 244 2.79 24.57 -22.55
CA SER A 244 2.48 25.52 -23.63
C SER A 244 1.22 25.10 -24.41
N ALA A 245 1.04 23.81 -24.71
CA ALA A 245 -0.14 23.28 -25.38
C ALA A 245 -1.44 23.50 -24.58
N ASN A 246 -1.32 23.72 -23.27
CA ASN A 246 -2.45 23.94 -22.36
C ASN A 246 -2.52 25.39 -21.80
N GLY A 247 -1.73 26.32 -22.35
CA GLY A 247 -1.74 27.74 -21.94
C GLY A 247 -1.33 27.95 -20.47
N LEU A 248 -0.32 27.20 -20.02
CA LEU A 248 0.24 27.23 -18.66
C LEU A 248 1.68 27.78 -18.60
N LEU A 249 2.22 28.24 -19.74
CA LEU A 249 3.50 28.91 -19.89
C LEU A 249 3.34 30.28 -20.54
#